data_AF-A0A3S4P870-F1
#
_entry.id   AF-A0A3S4P870-F1
#
_cell.length_a   1.000
_cell.length_b   1.000
_cell.length_c   1.000
_cell.angle_alpha   90.00
_cell.angle_beta   90.00
_cell.angle_gamma   90.00
#
_symmetry.space_group_name_H-M   'P 1'
#
loop_
_entity.id
_entity.type
_entity.pdbx_description
1 polymer ?
#
loop_
_entity_poly.entity_id
_entity_poly.type
_entity_poly.pdbx_seq_one_letter_code
_entity_poly.pdbx_strand_id
1 'polypeptide(L)' 'MPTNCRLGERDLDEIITIAGQELNEKGFRADDIQIRDADTLLEVSENSKRAVILVAAWLGDARLIDNKIVELV' A
#
# COMPACT_ATOMS: atom_id res chain seq x y z
N MET A 1 -9.51 10.54 -5.43
CA MET A 1 -9.29 10.06 -4.05
C MET A 1 -8.28 10.97 -3.39
N PRO A 2 -8.58 11.63 -2.26
CA PRO A 2 -7.61 12.49 -1.60
C PRO A 2 -6.54 11.61 -0.92
N THR A 3 -5.27 11.85 -1.22
CA THR A 3 -4.11 11.04 -0.80
C THR A 3 -3.42 11.57 0.46
N ASN A 4 -4.15 12.22 1.36
CA ASN A 4 -3.56 12.79 2.58
C ASN A 4 -3.42 11.71 3.66
N CYS A 5 -2.35 10.91 3.57
CA CYS A 5 -1.96 9.98 4.61
C CYS A 5 -1.11 10.72 5.66
N ARG A 6 -1.65 10.93 6.86
CA ARG A 6 -0.82 11.15 8.06
C ARG A 6 -0.54 9.77 8.62
N LEU A 7 0.70 9.31 8.52
CA LEU A 7 1.06 7.93 8.88
C LEU A 7 1.53 7.84 10.34
N GLY A 8 0.70 7.30 11.22
CA GLY A 8 1.20 6.44 12.30
C GLY A 8 1.30 4.99 11.81
N GLU A 9 2.19 4.17 12.39
CA GLU A 9 2.29 2.73 12.08
C GLU A 9 0.94 2.00 12.17
N ARG A 10 0.08 2.42 13.12
CA ARG A 10 -1.26 1.83 13.29
C ARG A 10 -2.22 2.14 12.14
N ASP A 11 -2.07 3.32 11.51
CA ASP A 11 -2.92 3.71 10.38
C ASP A 11 -2.53 2.94 9.11
N LEU A 12 -1.25 2.54 9.00
CA LEU A 12 -0.75 1.76 7.86
C LEU A 12 -1.37 0.36 7.79
N ASP A 13 -1.32 -0.38 8.89
CA ASP A 13 -1.86 -1.74 8.95
C ASP A 13 -3.37 -1.77 8.68
N GLU A 14 -4.08 -0.74 9.14
CA GLU A 14 -5.51 -0.58 8.88
C GLU A 14 -5.78 -0.30 7.39
N ILE A 15 -5.02 0.61 6.77
CA ILE A 15 -5.11 0.88 5.33
C ILE A 15 -4.81 -0.39 4.50
N ILE A 16 -3.79 -1.15 4.88
CA ILE A 16 -3.42 -2.41 4.21
C ILE A 16 -4.58 -3.42 4.33
N THR A 17 -5.17 -3.55 5.52
CA THR A 17 -6.27 -4.47 5.78
C THR A 17 -7.50 -4.10 4.94
N ILE A 18 -7.87 -2.82 4.90
CA ILE A 18 -9.00 -2.32 4.11
C ILE A 18 -8.74 -2.52 2.60
N ALA A 19 -7.54 -2.18 2.13
CA ALA A 19 -7.17 -2.36 0.72
C ALA A 19 -7.22 -3.84 0.30
N GLY A 20 -6.77 -4.75 1.17
CA GLY A 20 -6.88 -6.19 0.95
C GLY A 20 -8.33 -6.67 0.86
N GLN A 21 -9.22 -6.16 1.72
CA GLN A 21 -10.65 -6.45 1.66
C GLN A 21 -11.29 -5.95 0.37
N GLU A 22 -11.03 -4.71 -0.05
CA GLU A 22 -11.57 -4.17 -1.30
C GLU A 22 -11.10 -4.95 -2.54
N LEU A 23 -9.85 -5.40 -2.57
CA LEU A 23 -9.32 -6.23 -3.65
C LEU A 23 -10.06 -7.58 -3.70
N ASN A 24 -10.27 -8.20 -2.53
CA ASN A 24 -11.03 -9.44 -2.40
C ASN A 24 -12.48 -9.30 -2.87
N GLU A 25 -13.16 -8.21 -2.52
CA GLU A 25 -14.53 -7.93 -2.98
C GLU A 25 -14.62 -7.74 -4.49
N LYS A 26 -13.57 -7.21 -5.12
CA LYS A 26 -13.47 -7.02 -6.58
C LYS A 26 -13.05 -8.29 -7.34
N GLY A 27 -12.90 -9.42 -6.65
CA GLY A 27 -12.52 -10.70 -7.26
C GLY A 27 -11.02 -10.89 -7.47
N PHE A 28 -10.20 -10.00 -6.94
CA PHE A 28 -8.76 -10.23 -6.82
C PHE A 28 -8.49 -11.01 -5.54
N ARG A 29 -7.45 -11.83 -5.51
CA ARG A 29 -6.93 -12.39 -4.27
C ARG A 29 -5.69 -11.61 -3.89
N ALA A 30 -5.82 -10.72 -2.91
CA ALA A 30 -4.67 -9.97 -2.38
C ALA A 30 -3.60 -10.97 -1.90
N ASP A 31 -2.36 -10.76 -2.34
CA ASP A 31 -1.21 -11.62 -2.03
C ASP A 31 -0.31 -10.91 -1.02
N ASP A 32 0.21 -9.74 -1.40
CA ASP A 32 1.09 -8.93 -0.57
C ASP A 32 0.82 -7.45 -0.82
N ILE A 33 0.67 -6.66 0.25
CA ILE A 33 0.47 -5.22 0.19
C ILE A 33 1.40 -4.61 1.23
N GLN A 34 2.34 -3.79 0.77
CA GLN A 34 3.34 -3.16 1.61
C GLN A 34 3.39 -1.66 1.38
N ILE A 35 3.68 -0.91 2.44
CA ILE A 35 3.91 0.53 2.37
C ILE A 35 5.31 0.79 2.91
N ARG A 36 6.17 1.39 2.08
CA ARG A 36 7.58 1.63 2.37
C ARG A 36 7.95 3.05 2.03
N ASP A 37 9.07 3.53 2.56
CA ASP A 37 9.66 4.79 2.12
C ASP A 37 10.04 4.70 0.64
N ALA A 38 9.66 5.69 -0.16
CA ALA A 38 9.85 5.63 -1.62
C ALA A 38 11.31 5.74 -2.05
N ASP A 39 12.18 6.30 -1.21
CA ASP A 39 13.59 6.54 -1.52
C ASP A 39 14.49 5.40 -1.04
N THR A 40 14.15 4.79 0.10
CA THR A 40 14.98 3.77 0.76
C THR A 40 14.38 2.37 0.72
N LEU A 41 13.09 2.23 0.43
CA LEU A 41 12.31 0.99 0.54
C LEU A 41 12.28 0.39 1.97
N LEU A 42 12.68 1.18 2.97
CA LEU A 42 12.60 0.82 4.38
C LEU A 42 11.21 1.15 4.95
N GLU A 43 10.99 0.87 6.23
CA GLU A 43 9.79 1.32 6.94
C GLU A 43 9.62 2.83 6.85
N VAL A 44 8.37 3.26 6.65
CA VAL A 44 8.06 4.69 6.63
C VAL A 44 8.29 5.26 8.02
N SER A 45 9.07 6.34 8.09
CA SER A 45 9.36 7.06 9.34
C SER A 45 8.76 8.46 9.30
N GLU A 46 8.76 9.16 10.43
CA GLU A 46 8.34 10.59 10.48
C GLU A 46 9.19 11.50 9.57
N ASN A 47 10.41 11.06 9.22
CA ASN A 47 11.30 11.80 8.32
C ASN A 47 11.06 11.49 6.84
N SER A 48 10.25 10.48 6.53
CA SER A 48 9.93 10.09 5.17
C SER A 48 9.05 11.16 4.51
N LYS A 49 9.48 11.66 3.36
CA LYS A 49 8.72 12.67 2.59
C LYS A 49 7.78 12.04 1.57
N ARG A 50 8.05 10.78 1.21
CA ARG A 50 7.32 10.05 0.17
C ARG A 50 7.26 8.59 0.58
N ALA A 51 6.08 7.99 0.46
CA ALA A 51 5.88 6.57 0.62
C ALA A 51 5.57 5.93 -0.74
N VAL A 52 5.96 4.68 -0.93
CA VAL A 52 5.55 3.83 -2.04
C VAL A 52 4.65 2.72 -1.51
N ILE A 53 3.48 2.59 -2.10
CA ILE A 53 2.55 1.50 -1.88
C ILE A 53 2.86 0.45 -2.94
N LEU A 54 3.14 -0.77 -2.51
CA LEU A 54 3.43 -1.93 -3.34
C LEU A 54 2.29 -2.92 -3.18
N VAL A 55 1.68 -3.33 -4.28
CA VAL A 55 0.53 -4.26 -4.27
C VAL A 55 0.84 -5.42 -5.19
N ALA A 56 0.61 -6.63 -4.69
CA ALA A 56 0.56 -7.85 -5.47
C ALA A 56 -0.79 -8.53 -5.22
N ALA A 57 -1.50 -8.88 -6.29
CA ALA A 57 -2.76 -9.59 -6.22
C ALA A 57 -2.94 -10.54 -7.39
N TRP A 58 -3.62 -11.65 -7.16
CA TRP A 58 -3.96 -12.63 -8.18
C TRP A 58 -5.33 -12.34 -8.77
N LEU A 59 -5.45 -12.42 -10.09
CA LEU A 59 -6.72 -12.41 -10.82
C LEU A 59 -6.80 -13.70 -11.63
N GLY A 60 -7.47 -14.72 -11.08
CA GLY A 60 -7.38 -16.08 -11.60
C GLY A 60 -5.95 -16.61 -11.48
N ASP A 61 -5.36 -17.00 -12.62
CA ASP A 61 -3.98 -17.52 -12.69
C ASP A 61 -2.94 -16.42 -12.96
N ALA A 62 -3.37 -15.17 -13.20
CA ALA A 62 -2.47 -14.06 -13.44
C ALA A 62 -2.10 -13.36 -12.12
N ARG A 63 -0.81 -13.21 -11.85
CA ARG A 63 -0.31 -12.38 -10.74
C ARG A 63 -0.02 -10.98 -11.24
N LEU A 64 -0.76 -10.00 -10.75
CA LEU A 64 -0.58 -8.58 -11.07
C LEU A 64 0.21 -7.90 -9.95
N ILE A 65 1.11 -7.01 -10.36
CA ILE A 65 1.83 -6.12 -9.46
C ILE A 65 1.55 -4.68 -9.87
N ASP A 66 1.42 -3.81 -8.88
CA ASP A 66 1.33 -2.38 -9.10
C ASP A 66 2.07 -1.64 -7.98
N ASN A 67 2.51 -0.42 -8.27
CA ASN A 67 3.12 0.46 -7.29
C ASN A 67 2.63 1.89 -7.45
N LYS A 68 2.49 2.59 -6.32
CA LYS A 68 2.10 4.00 -6.32
C LYS A 68 2.87 4.78 -5.28
N ILE A 69 3.56 5.83 -5.73
CA ILE A 69 4.21 6.80 -4.84
C ILE A 69 3.18 7.83 -4.37
N VAL A 70 3.21 8.13 -3.08
CA VAL A 70 2.39 9.11 -2.38
C VAL A 70 3.32 10.08 -1.64
N GLU A 71 3.08 11.38 -1.77
CA GLU A 71 3.81 12.39 -0.99
C GLU A 71 3.19 12.53 0.40
N LEU A 72 4.05 12.55 1.42
CA LEU A 72 3.67 12.70 2.82
C LEU A 72 3.83 14.18 3.18
N VAL A 73 2.73 14.82 3.60
CA VAL A 73 2.64 16.26 3.93
C VAL A 73 2.42 16.52 5.41
#